data_AF-A0A7L0SE49-F1
#
_entry.id   AF-A0A7L0SE49-F1
#
_cell.length_a   1.000
_cell.length_b   1.000
_cell.length_c   1.000
_cell.angle_alpha   90.00
_cell.angle_beta   90.00
_cell.angle_gamma   90.00
#
_symmetry.space_group_name_H-M   'P 1'
#
loop_
_entity.id
_entity.type
_entity.pdbx_description
1 polymer ?
#
loop_
_entity_poly.entity_id
_entity_poly.type
_entity_poly.pdbx_seq_one_letter_code
_entity_poly.pdbx_strand_id
1 'polypeptide(L)'
;GAMEHELVLHQLRCNGVLEGIRICRKGFPSRILYADFKQRYKVLNASAIPEGQFIDSKKASEKLLGSIDVDHTQYKFGHTKVFFKAGLLGLLEEMRDEKLAQLITRTQARCRGFLMRVEYRRMVERRESIFCIQYNVRAFMNVKHWPWMKLFFKIKPLLKSAESEKEMANMKEEFEKTKEELAKSEAKRKELEEKMVSLLQEKNDLQLQVQAEADALADAEERCDQLIKTKIQLEAKVKEVTERAEDEEEINAELTAKKRKLEDECSELKKDIDDLELTLAKVEKEKHATENKVKNLTEEMAALDETIAKLTKEKKALQEAHQQTLDDLQAEEDKVNTLTKAKTKLEQQVDDARIEELEEEIEAERTSRAKAEKHRADLSRELEEISERLEEAGGATAAQIEMNKKREAEFQKMRRDLEEATLQHEATAATLRKKHADSTAELGEQIDNLQRVKQKLEKEKSELKMEIDDLASNMESVSKAKANLEKMCRALEDQLSEVKTKEEEHQRMINDISAQRARLQTESGEYSRQVEEKDALISQLSRGKQAFTQQIEELKRHLEEEIK
;
A
#
# COMPACT_ATOMS: atom_id res chain seq x y z
N GLY A 1 20.41 -28.23 33.64
CA GLY A 1 19.81 -26.89 33.64
C GLY A 1 18.98 -26.75 34.90
N ALA A 2 19.17 -25.65 35.64
CA ALA A 2 18.22 -25.26 36.67
C ALA A 2 16.97 -24.66 36.02
N MET A 3 15.81 -24.74 36.69
CA MET A 3 14.53 -24.29 36.14
C MET A 3 13.61 -23.82 37.27
N GLU A 4 13.34 -22.53 37.33
CA GLU A 4 12.48 -21.93 38.35
C GLU A 4 11.00 -22.10 37.97
N HIS A 5 10.30 -22.93 38.73
CA HIS A 5 8.97 -23.39 38.36
C HIS A 5 7.91 -22.29 38.45
N GLU A 6 8.05 -21.33 39.37
CA GLU A 6 7.14 -20.20 39.53
C GLU A 6 7.25 -19.20 38.38
N LEU A 7 8.48 -18.85 37.99
CA LEU A 7 8.76 -17.99 36.83
C LEU A 7 8.18 -18.60 35.54
N VAL A 8 8.40 -19.90 35.32
CA VAL A 8 7.83 -20.62 34.17
C VAL A 8 6.30 -20.69 34.24
N LEU A 9 5.71 -20.92 35.43
CA LEU A 9 4.25 -20.93 35.60
C LEU A 9 3.62 -19.55 35.30
N HIS A 10 4.30 -18.47 35.65
CA HIS A 10 3.90 -17.11 35.28
C HIS A 10 3.99 -16.89 33.76
N GLN A 11 5.13 -17.21 33.15
CA GLN A 11 5.34 -17.11 31.69
C GLN A 11 4.31 -17.92 30.89
N LEU A 12 4.00 -19.16 31.29
CA LEU A 12 3.02 -20.02 30.61
C LEU A 12 1.58 -19.45 30.66
N ARG A 13 1.25 -18.67 31.71
CA ARG A 13 -0.04 -17.98 31.83
C ARG A 13 -0.06 -16.68 31.01
N CYS A 14 0.93 -15.81 31.19
CA CYS A 14 1.00 -14.52 30.50
C CYS A 14 1.14 -14.64 28.98
N ASN A 15 1.86 -15.65 28.50
CA ASN A 15 2.00 -15.93 27.07
C ASN A 15 0.80 -16.75 26.50
N GLY A 16 -0.26 -16.97 27.29
CA GLY A 16 -1.47 -17.69 26.84
C GLY A 16 -1.23 -19.13 26.38
N VAL A 17 -0.20 -19.81 26.92
CA VAL A 17 0.24 -21.11 26.39
C VAL A 17 -0.80 -22.21 26.66
N LEU A 18 -1.54 -22.12 27.77
CA LEU A 18 -2.65 -23.03 28.07
C LEU A 18 -3.81 -22.86 27.06
N GLU A 19 -4.12 -21.63 26.68
CA GLU A 19 -5.12 -21.27 25.68
C GLU A 19 -4.68 -21.73 24.29
N GLY A 20 -3.42 -21.49 23.93
CA GLY A 20 -2.79 -21.99 22.70
C GLY A 20 -2.86 -23.52 22.59
N ILE A 21 -2.46 -24.25 23.63
CA ILE A 21 -2.57 -25.72 23.68
C ILE A 21 -4.05 -26.16 23.60
N ARG A 22 -4.97 -25.47 24.28
CA ARG A 22 -6.41 -25.78 24.26
C ARG A 22 -7.03 -25.58 22.86
N ILE A 23 -6.58 -24.58 22.11
CA ILE A 23 -6.95 -24.34 20.72
C ILE A 23 -6.31 -25.38 19.81
N CYS A 24 -5.00 -25.61 19.89
CA CYS A 24 -4.28 -26.60 19.07
C CYS A 24 -4.81 -28.04 19.27
N ARG A 25 -5.29 -28.41 20.46
CA ARG A 25 -5.90 -29.73 20.73
C ARG A 25 -7.31 -29.88 20.14
N LYS A 26 -8.04 -28.78 19.94
CA LYS A 26 -9.38 -28.76 19.30
C LYS A 26 -9.30 -28.56 17.78
N GLY A 27 -8.30 -27.81 17.32
CA GLY A 27 -8.08 -27.42 15.94
C GLY A 27 -7.24 -28.43 15.14
N PHE A 28 -6.82 -27.97 13.97
CA PHE A 28 -6.12 -28.76 12.96
C PHE A 28 -4.94 -27.90 12.44
N PRO A 29 -3.74 -27.99 13.05
CA PRO A 29 -2.65 -27.05 12.80
C PRO A 29 -2.02 -27.20 11.39
N SER A 30 -2.11 -28.39 10.78
CA SER A 30 -1.56 -28.64 9.44
C SER A 30 -2.65 -28.51 8.37
N ARG A 31 -2.34 -27.87 7.24
CA ARG A 31 -3.29 -27.63 6.13
C ARG A 31 -2.63 -27.77 4.76
N ILE A 32 -3.26 -28.47 3.82
CA ILE A 32 -2.72 -28.78 2.48
C ILE A 32 -3.81 -28.51 1.42
N LEU A 33 -3.43 -27.98 0.24
CA LEU A 33 -4.36 -27.79 -0.88
C LEU A 33 -4.82 -29.14 -1.45
N TYR A 34 -6.06 -29.19 -1.95
CA TYR A 34 -6.61 -30.42 -2.51
C TYR A 34 -5.82 -30.96 -3.73
N ALA A 35 -5.20 -30.09 -4.53
CA ALA A 35 -4.35 -30.50 -5.65
C ALA A 35 -3.08 -31.22 -5.15
N ASP A 36 -2.32 -30.57 -4.27
CA ASP A 36 -1.09 -31.09 -3.68
C ASP A 36 -1.34 -32.40 -2.94
N PHE A 37 -2.43 -32.49 -2.16
CA PHE A 37 -2.81 -33.69 -1.43
C PHE A 37 -3.09 -34.85 -2.40
N LYS A 38 -3.96 -34.63 -3.39
CA LYS A 38 -4.27 -35.60 -4.45
C LYS A 38 -3.00 -36.09 -5.16
N GLN A 39 -2.10 -35.18 -5.52
CA GLN A 39 -0.85 -35.51 -6.23
C GLN A 39 0.14 -36.28 -5.34
N ARG A 40 0.34 -35.83 -4.10
CA ARG A 40 1.32 -36.40 -3.16
C ARG A 40 0.94 -37.80 -2.68
N TYR A 41 -0.35 -38.04 -2.44
CA TYR A 41 -0.84 -39.27 -1.78
C TYR A 41 -1.55 -40.28 -2.69
N LYS A 42 -1.80 -40.00 -3.99
CA LYS A 42 -2.40 -41.01 -4.92
C LYS A 42 -1.64 -42.34 -4.90
N VAL A 43 -0.33 -42.32 -4.62
CA VAL A 43 0.50 -43.53 -4.50
C VAL A 43 0.11 -44.46 -3.35
N LEU A 44 -0.57 -43.97 -2.30
CA LEU A 44 -1.08 -44.79 -1.20
C LEU A 44 -2.15 -45.77 -1.68
N ASN A 45 -3.09 -45.28 -2.48
CA ASN A 45 -4.15 -46.09 -3.09
C ASN A 45 -4.54 -45.55 -4.47
N ALA A 46 -3.91 -46.10 -5.52
CA ALA A 46 -4.15 -45.67 -6.89
C ALA A 46 -5.56 -46.03 -7.40
N SER A 47 -6.24 -47.05 -6.86
CA SER A 47 -7.58 -47.46 -7.33
C SER A 47 -8.71 -46.55 -6.82
N ALA A 48 -8.47 -45.77 -5.77
CA ALA A 48 -9.43 -44.80 -5.23
C ALA A 48 -9.70 -43.62 -6.20
N ILE A 49 -8.79 -43.38 -7.15
CA ILE A 49 -8.88 -42.31 -8.16
C ILE A 49 -8.72 -42.94 -9.56
N PRO A 50 -9.82 -43.34 -10.22
CA PRO A 50 -9.82 -43.88 -11.57
C PRO A 50 -9.02 -43.04 -12.56
N GLU A 51 -8.25 -43.70 -13.43
CA GLU A 51 -7.44 -43.03 -14.44
C GLU A 51 -8.29 -42.65 -15.67
N GLY A 52 -7.88 -41.59 -16.37
CA GLY A 52 -8.59 -41.08 -17.55
C GLY A 52 -9.84 -40.23 -17.28
N GLN A 53 -10.42 -40.26 -16.08
CA GLN A 53 -11.57 -39.41 -15.71
C GLN A 53 -11.13 -38.15 -14.94
N PHE A 54 -11.65 -36.99 -15.34
CA PHE A 54 -11.47 -35.76 -14.56
C PHE A 54 -12.32 -35.81 -13.29
N ILE A 55 -11.67 -36.08 -12.16
CA ILE A 55 -12.28 -35.99 -10.83
C ILE A 55 -11.74 -34.73 -10.14
N ASP A 56 -12.67 -33.85 -9.73
CA ASP A 56 -12.40 -32.68 -8.89
C ASP A 56 -11.44 -33.02 -7.73
N SER A 57 -10.52 -32.11 -7.43
CA SER A 57 -9.46 -32.36 -6.46
C SER A 57 -9.97 -32.52 -5.03
N LYS A 58 -11.08 -31.87 -4.65
CA LYS A 58 -11.73 -32.11 -3.35
C LYS A 58 -12.32 -33.52 -3.29
N LYS A 59 -13.20 -33.88 -4.23
CA LYS A 59 -13.81 -35.22 -4.32
C LYS A 59 -12.78 -36.35 -4.43
N ALA A 60 -11.66 -36.12 -5.14
CA ALA A 60 -10.56 -37.07 -5.24
C ALA A 60 -9.82 -37.24 -3.89
N SER A 61 -9.61 -36.16 -3.14
CA SER A 61 -8.98 -36.21 -1.81
C SER A 61 -9.90 -36.85 -0.76
N GLU A 62 -11.21 -36.59 -0.84
CA GLU A 62 -12.24 -37.22 -0.01
C GLU A 62 -12.28 -38.73 -0.22
N LYS A 63 -12.32 -39.19 -1.47
CA LYS A 63 -12.23 -40.63 -1.82
C LYS A 63 -10.92 -41.26 -1.39
N LEU A 64 -9.80 -40.56 -1.58
CA LEU A 64 -8.47 -41.08 -1.25
C LEU A 64 -8.32 -41.28 0.27
N LEU A 65 -8.65 -40.27 1.09
CA LEU A 65 -8.61 -40.40 2.55
C LEU A 65 -9.57 -41.45 3.08
N GLY A 66 -10.82 -41.49 2.59
CA GLY A 66 -11.79 -42.52 2.94
C GLY A 66 -11.47 -43.93 2.39
N SER A 67 -10.35 -44.11 1.70
CA SER A 67 -9.84 -45.40 1.22
C SER A 67 -8.56 -45.85 1.94
N ILE A 68 -8.10 -45.07 2.89
CA ILE A 68 -6.94 -45.32 3.75
C ILE A 68 -7.47 -45.53 5.16
N ASP A 69 -6.94 -46.50 5.90
CA ASP A 69 -7.37 -46.79 7.28
C ASP A 69 -6.78 -45.75 8.25
N VAL A 70 -7.47 -44.60 8.38
CA VAL A 70 -7.10 -43.47 9.24
C VAL A 70 -8.32 -42.88 9.96
N ASP A 71 -8.11 -42.42 11.19
CA ASP A 71 -9.15 -41.83 12.04
C ASP A 71 -9.79 -40.57 11.41
N HIS A 72 -11.05 -40.68 11.00
CA HIS A 72 -11.87 -39.59 10.43
C HIS A 72 -12.11 -38.39 11.37
N THR A 73 -11.74 -38.49 12.66
CA THR A 73 -11.72 -37.36 13.60
C THR A 73 -10.44 -36.54 13.55
N GLN A 74 -9.36 -37.05 12.93
CA GLN A 74 -8.05 -36.40 12.86
C GLN A 74 -7.86 -35.50 11.63
N TYR A 75 -8.81 -35.47 10.70
CA TYR A 75 -8.83 -34.51 9.60
C TYR A 75 -10.21 -33.87 9.38
N LYS A 76 -10.24 -32.74 8.64
CA LYS A 76 -11.46 -32.07 8.16
C LYS A 76 -11.27 -31.46 6.76
N PHE A 77 -12.37 -31.41 6.01
CA PHE A 77 -12.44 -30.86 4.65
C PHE A 77 -12.94 -29.41 4.68
N GLY A 78 -12.13 -28.46 4.22
CA GLY A 78 -12.55 -27.08 3.98
C GLY A 78 -13.06 -26.85 2.56
N HIS A 79 -13.12 -25.58 2.13
CA HIS A 79 -13.48 -25.22 0.75
C HIS A 79 -12.33 -25.48 -0.24
N THR A 80 -11.08 -25.13 0.12
CA THR A 80 -9.90 -25.25 -0.77
C THR A 80 -8.77 -26.12 -0.22
N LYS A 81 -8.82 -26.51 1.06
CA LYS A 81 -7.76 -27.22 1.78
C LYS A 81 -8.32 -28.37 2.64
N VAL A 82 -7.54 -29.44 2.78
CA VAL A 82 -7.70 -30.43 3.86
C VAL A 82 -6.92 -29.94 5.07
N PHE A 83 -7.46 -30.15 6.26
CA PHE A 83 -6.86 -29.80 7.54
C PHE A 83 -6.64 -31.07 8.38
N PHE A 84 -5.49 -31.16 9.07
CA PHE A 84 -5.05 -32.34 9.82
C PHE A 84 -4.64 -31.95 11.25
N LYS A 85 -4.89 -32.86 12.21
CA LYS A 85 -4.28 -32.82 13.55
C LYS A 85 -2.78 -33.13 13.45
N ALA A 86 -2.02 -32.74 14.48
CA ALA A 86 -0.64 -33.19 14.63
C ALA A 86 -0.56 -34.73 14.67
N GLY A 87 0.54 -35.30 14.18
CA GLY A 87 0.74 -36.75 14.06
C GLY A 87 0.24 -37.32 12.73
N LEU A 88 -1.05 -37.16 12.39
CA LEU A 88 -1.66 -37.80 11.20
C LEU A 88 -0.90 -37.52 9.88
N LEU A 89 -0.41 -36.30 9.69
CA LEU A 89 0.34 -35.97 8.47
C LEU A 89 1.71 -36.70 8.39
N GLY A 90 2.33 -37.01 9.53
CA GLY A 90 3.55 -37.82 9.58
C GLY A 90 3.26 -39.27 9.21
N LEU A 91 2.21 -39.87 9.78
CA LEU A 91 1.75 -41.21 9.42
C LEU A 91 1.46 -41.36 7.92
N LEU A 92 0.83 -40.34 7.31
CA LEU A 92 0.57 -40.32 5.86
C LEU A 92 1.85 -40.19 5.00
N GLU A 93 2.95 -39.63 5.52
CA GLU A 93 4.26 -39.69 4.87
C GLU A 93 4.95 -41.04 5.08
N GLU A 94 4.91 -41.62 6.28
CA GLU A 94 5.50 -42.94 6.57
C GLU A 94 4.89 -44.03 5.68
N MET A 95 3.55 -44.10 5.62
CA MET A 95 2.83 -45.00 4.70
C MET A 95 3.16 -44.74 3.23
N ARG A 96 3.50 -43.51 2.86
CA ARG A 96 3.82 -43.10 1.48
C ARG A 96 5.24 -43.49 1.11
N ASP A 97 6.20 -43.30 2.01
CA ASP A 97 7.59 -43.65 1.79
C ASP A 97 7.80 -45.18 1.79
N GLU A 98 7.02 -45.95 2.55
CA GLU A 98 6.95 -47.42 2.39
C GLU A 98 6.54 -47.84 0.97
N LYS A 99 5.47 -47.25 0.42
CA LYS A 99 5.00 -47.54 -0.94
C LYS A 99 6.02 -47.10 -1.99
N LEU A 100 6.64 -45.94 -1.80
CA LEU A 100 7.69 -45.44 -2.68
C LEU A 100 8.93 -46.34 -2.64
N ALA A 101 9.38 -46.82 -1.47
CA ALA A 101 10.50 -47.75 -1.34
C ALA A 101 10.26 -49.06 -2.11
N GLN A 102 9.04 -49.62 -2.05
CA GLN A 102 8.65 -50.80 -2.82
C GLN A 102 8.71 -50.56 -4.34
N LEU A 103 8.20 -49.41 -4.81
CA LEU A 103 8.20 -49.04 -6.23
C LEU A 103 9.63 -48.72 -6.74
N ILE A 104 10.40 -47.94 -5.99
CA ILE A 104 11.78 -47.59 -6.30
C ILE A 104 12.65 -48.84 -6.36
N THR A 105 12.49 -49.80 -5.45
CA THR A 105 13.22 -51.07 -5.48
C THR A 105 12.98 -51.86 -6.78
N ARG A 106 11.71 -51.92 -7.25
CA ARG A 106 11.36 -52.56 -8.53
C ARG A 106 11.99 -51.82 -9.73
N THR A 107 11.96 -50.48 -9.73
CA THR A 107 12.59 -49.66 -10.77
C THR A 107 14.11 -49.84 -10.78
N GLN A 108 14.78 -49.78 -9.62
CA GLN A 108 16.21 -50.03 -9.50
C GLN A 108 16.60 -51.43 -10.00
N ALA A 109 15.81 -52.47 -9.68
CA ALA A 109 16.05 -53.82 -10.20
C ALA A 109 15.96 -53.88 -11.74
N ARG A 110 14.98 -53.20 -12.34
CA ARG A 110 14.87 -53.08 -13.80
C ARG A 110 16.05 -52.34 -14.42
N CYS A 111 16.52 -51.25 -13.80
CA CYS A 111 17.70 -50.49 -14.24
C CYS A 111 18.99 -51.29 -14.12
N ARG A 112 19.26 -51.93 -12.97
CA ARG A 112 20.41 -52.83 -12.77
C ARG A 112 20.41 -53.96 -13.80
N GLY A 113 19.25 -54.59 -14.03
CA GLY A 113 19.09 -55.63 -15.04
C GLY A 113 19.29 -55.14 -16.48
N PHE A 114 18.92 -53.88 -16.80
CA PHE A 114 19.19 -53.28 -18.11
C PHE A 114 20.70 -53.03 -18.30
N LEU A 115 21.34 -52.37 -17.33
CA LEU A 115 22.79 -52.09 -17.37
C LEU A 115 23.61 -53.38 -17.53
N MET A 116 23.29 -54.43 -16.76
CA MET A 116 23.97 -55.72 -16.88
C MET A 116 23.71 -56.42 -18.22
N ARG A 117 22.55 -56.24 -18.87
CA ARG A 117 22.32 -56.76 -20.23
C ARG A 117 23.10 -56.00 -21.30
N VAL A 118 23.28 -54.68 -21.14
CA VAL A 118 24.11 -53.86 -22.05
C VAL A 118 25.59 -54.24 -21.90
N GLU A 119 26.10 -54.35 -20.68
CA GLU A 119 27.52 -54.73 -20.48
C GLU A 119 27.76 -56.21 -20.81
N TYR A 120 26.80 -57.12 -20.55
CA TYR A 120 26.90 -58.51 -21.03
C TYR A 120 26.96 -58.59 -22.55
N ARG A 121 26.19 -57.77 -23.28
CA ARG A 121 26.30 -57.70 -24.74
C ARG A 121 27.71 -57.28 -25.17
N ARG A 122 28.27 -56.22 -24.56
CA ARG A 122 29.65 -55.79 -24.79
C ARG A 122 30.68 -56.88 -24.45
N MET A 123 30.44 -57.70 -23.42
CA MET A 123 31.29 -58.86 -23.10
C MET A 123 31.22 -59.96 -24.17
N VAL A 124 30.05 -60.22 -24.75
CA VAL A 124 29.89 -61.16 -25.87
C VAL A 124 30.54 -60.60 -27.15
N GLU A 125 30.29 -59.33 -27.48
CA GLU A 125 30.92 -58.62 -28.60
C GLU A 125 32.46 -58.64 -28.50
N ARG A 126 33.02 -58.40 -27.30
CA ARG A 126 34.45 -58.56 -27.02
C ARG A 126 34.93 -60.00 -27.24
N ARG A 127 34.19 -61.01 -26.76
CA ARG A 127 34.52 -62.44 -26.94
C ARG A 127 34.56 -62.85 -28.41
N GLU A 128 33.59 -62.42 -29.20
CA GLU A 128 33.55 -62.69 -30.65
C GLU A 128 34.64 -61.91 -31.40
N SER A 129 34.87 -60.65 -31.02
CA SER A 129 35.98 -59.84 -31.53
C SER A 129 37.34 -60.49 -31.28
N ILE A 130 37.56 -61.14 -30.13
CA ILE A 130 38.80 -61.87 -29.83
C ILE A 130 39.02 -63.02 -30.83
N PHE A 131 37.99 -63.81 -31.16
CA PHE A 131 38.12 -64.85 -32.19
C PHE A 131 38.40 -64.26 -33.58
N CYS A 132 37.70 -63.18 -33.94
CA CYS A 132 37.92 -62.46 -35.20
C CYS A 132 39.35 -61.92 -35.32
N ILE A 133 39.87 -61.28 -34.26
CA ILE A 133 41.24 -60.76 -34.18
C ILE A 133 42.25 -61.91 -34.26
N GLN A 134 42.07 -62.98 -33.47
CA GLN A 134 42.98 -64.13 -33.50
C GLN A 134 43.04 -64.79 -34.88
N TYR A 135 41.90 -64.96 -35.55
CA TYR A 135 41.85 -65.52 -36.90
C TYR A 135 42.52 -64.60 -37.93
N ASN A 136 42.18 -63.31 -37.92
CA ASN A 136 42.77 -62.33 -38.84
C ASN A 136 44.27 -62.15 -38.63
N VAL A 137 44.77 -62.20 -37.38
CA VAL A 137 46.22 -62.16 -37.10
C VAL A 137 46.93 -63.40 -37.67
N ARG A 138 46.35 -64.61 -37.54
CA ARG A 138 46.92 -65.82 -38.17
C ARG A 138 46.91 -65.73 -39.70
N ALA A 139 45.78 -65.33 -40.28
CA ALA A 139 45.63 -65.17 -41.73
C ALA A 139 46.61 -64.11 -42.27
N PHE A 140 46.71 -62.96 -41.63
CA PHE A 140 47.67 -61.91 -41.97
C PHE A 140 49.12 -62.39 -41.81
N MET A 141 49.45 -63.14 -40.74
CA MET A 141 50.81 -63.67 -40.56
C MET A 141 51.24 -64.64 -41.68
N ASN A 142 50.30 -65.39 -42.26
CA ASN A 142 50.55 -66.21 -43.45
C ASN A 142 50.67 -65.36 -44.72
N VAL A 143 49.77 -64.38 -44.91
CA VAL A 143 49.59 -63.66 -46.18
C VAL A 143 50.48 -62.41 -46.33
N LYS A 144 50.97 -61.80 -45.23
CA LYS A 144 51.83 -60.59 -45.22
C LYS A 144 53.12 -60.70 -46.05
N HIS A 145 53.61 -61.92 -46.28
CA HIS A 145 54.82 -62.17 -47.06
C HIS A 145 54.54 -62.59 -48.51
N TRP A 146 53.28 -62.89 -48.85
CA TRP A 146 52.84 -63.30 -50.19
C TRP A 146 52.99 -62.13 -51.20
N PRO A 147 53.57 -62.34 -52.39
CA PRO A 147 53.83 -61.27 -53.36
C PRO A 147 52.58 -60.47 -53.77
N TRP A 148 51.45 -61.14 -53.99
CA TRP A 148 50.20 -60.48 -54.39
C TRP A 148 49.63 -59.57 -53.29
N MET A 149 49.74 -59.93 -52.01
CA MET A 149 49.31 -59.04 -50.93
C MET A 149 50.23 -57.83 -50.77
N LYS A 150 51.54 -58.01 -50.96
CA LYS A 150 52.51 -56.89 -50.99
C LYS A 150 52.22 -55.92 -52.13
N LEU A 151 51.79 -56.41 -53.29
CA LEU A 151 51.34 -55.58 -54.41
C LEU A 151 50.05 -54.84 -54.06
N PHE A 152 49.04 -55.52 -53.51
CA PHE A 152 47.80 -54.90 -53.05
C PHE A 152 48.03 -53.79 -52.01
N PHE A 153 48.91 -54.00 -51.02
CA PHE A 153 49.26 -52.96 -50.04
C PHE A 153 50.00 -51.74 -50.63
N LYS A 154 50.68 -51.88 -51.77
CA LYS A 154 51.26 -50.74 -52.50
C LYS A 154 50.22 -49.99 -53.34
N ILE A 155 49.24 -50.70 -53.90
CA ILE A 155 48.20 -50.11 -54.75
C ILE A 155 47.09 -49.46 -53.93
N LYS A 156 46.65 -50.08 -52.83
CA LYS A 156 45.48 -49.62 -52.05
C LYS A 156 45.54 -48.13 -51.63
N PRO A 157 46.68 -47.58 -51.13
CA PRO A 157 46.75 -46.16 -50.75
C PRO A 157 46.67 -45.17 -51.93
N LEU A 158 46.85 -45.64 -53.18
CA LEU A 158 46.73 -44.81 -54.38
C LEU A 158 45.27 -44.61 -54.81
N LEU A 159 44.34 -45.42 -54.27
CA LEU A 159 42.91 -45.38 -54.56
C LEU A 159 42.20 -44.28 -53.74
N LYS A 160 42.49 -43.00 -54.04
CA LYS A 160 42.03 -41.82 -53.26
C LYS A 160 40.51 -41.67 -53.08
N SER A 161 39.67 -42.43 -53.79
CA SER A 161 38.21 -42.31 -53.73
C SER A 161 37.60 -42.69 -52.38
N ALA A 162 38.09 -43.75 -51.72
CA ALA A 162 37.41 -44.34 -50.57
C ALA A 162 37.51 -43.52 -49.26
N GLU A 163 38.57 -42.71 -49.11
CA GLU A 163 38.76 -41.86 -47.92
C GLU A 163 38.09 -40.50 -48.11
N SER A 164 38.24 -39.88 -49.29
CA SER A 164 37.63 -38.60 -49.64
C SER A 164 36.09 -38.63 -49.66
N GLU A 165 35.48 -39.74 -50.10
CA GLU A 165 34.01 -39.91 -50.05
C GLU A 165 33.49 -39.91 -48.59
N LYS A 166 34.23 -40.53 -47.66
CA LYS A 166 33.85 -40.60 -46.25
C LYS A 166 34.02 -39.25 -45.55
N GLU A 167 35.10 -38.53 -45.82
CA GLU A 167 35.30 -37.16 -45.30
C GLU A 167 34.23 -36.19 -45.81
N MET A 168 33.87 -36.30 -47.10
CA MET A 168 32.78 -35.50 -47.68
C MET A 168 31.41 -35.83 -47.08
N ALA A 169 31.14 -37.09 -46.72
CA ALA A 169 29.91 -37.47 -46.03
C ALA A 169 29.82 -36.83 -44.64
N ASN A 170 30.87 -36.94 -43.83
CA ASN A 170 30.93 -36.32 -42.50
C ASN A 170 30.75 -34.80 -42.56
N MET A 171 31.50 -34.11 -43.43
CA MET A 171 31.42 -32.65 -43.57
C MET A 171 30.02 -32.16 -43.99
N LYS A 172 29.27 -32.94 -44.78
CA LYS A 172 27.88 -32.61 -45.13
C LYS A 172 26.93 -32.73 -43.94
N GLU A 173 27.10 -33.74 -43.09
CA GLU A 173 26.28 -33.92 -41.89
C GLU A 173 26.56 -32.82 -40.84
N GLU A 174 27.83 -32.45 -40.64
CA GLU A 174 28.24 -31.36 -39.75
C GLU A 174 27.76 -29.99 -40.25
N PHE A 175 27.85 -29.73 -41.56
CA PHE A 175 27.39 -28.50 -42.17
C PHE A 175 25.87 -28.28 -42.00
N GLU A 176 25.04 -29.27 -42.33
CA GLU A 176 23.58 -29.13 -42.23
C GLU A 176 23.11 -29.02 -40.77
N LYS A 177 23.73 -29.73 -39.81
CA LYS A 177 23.46 -29.52 -38.38
C LYS A 177 23.76 -28.10 -37.93
N THR A 178 24.97 -27.60 -38.23
CA THR A 178 25.40 -26.24 -37.86
C THR A 178 24.48 -25.18 -38.44
N LYS A 179 24.04 -25.38 -39.69
CA LYS A 179 23.11 -24.51 -40.44
C LYS A 179 21.70 -24.52 -39.85
N GLU A 180 21.18 -25.69 -39.45
CA GLU A 180 19.91 -25.78 -38.71
C GLU A 180 19.97 -25.11 -37.33
N GLU A 181 21.06 -25.29 -36.59
CA GLU A 181 21.25 -24.70 -35.25
C GLU A 181 21.39 -23.18 -35.31
N LEU A 182 22.13 -22.66 -36.30
CA LEU A 182 22.22 -21.22 -36.57
C LEU A 182 20.84 -20.62 -36.86
N ALA A 183 20.06 -21.22 -37.77
CA ALA A 183 18.73 -20.72 -38.11
C ALA A 183 17.75 -20.71 -36.91
N LYS A 184 17.80 -21.75 -36.06
CA LYS A 184 17.02 -21.81 -34.80
C LYS A 184 17.46 -20.74 -33.81
N SER A 185 18.76 -20.48 -33.70
CA SER A 185 19.33 -19.44 -32.84
C SER A 185 18.94 -18.03 -33.29
N GLU A 186 19.06 -17.73 -34.59
CA GLU A 186 18.67 -16.43 -35.16
C GLU A 186 17.18 -16.11 -35.00
N ALA A 187 16.31 -17.12 -35.20
CA ALA A 187 14.87 -16.96 -34.98
C ALA A 187 14.57 -16.64 -33.50
N LYS A 188 15.17 -17.38 -32.56
CA LYS A 188 15.00 -17.15 -31.13
C LYS A 188 15.57 -15.81 -30.67
N ARG A 189 16.69 -15.34 -31.27
CA ARG A 189 17.25 -14.01 -31.00
C ARG A 189 16.26 -12.90 -31.35
N LYS A 190 15.64 -12.96 -32.54
CA LYS A 190 14.63 -11.97 -32.97
C LYS A 190 13.41 -11.94 -32.03
N GLU A 191 12.88 -13.11 -31.68
CA GLU A 191 11.74 -13.22 -30.74
C GLU A 191 12.04 -12.59 -29.37
N LEU A 192 13.29 -12.70 -28.89
CA LEU A 192 13.73 -12.09 -27.64
C LEU A 192 13.99 -10.58 -27.77
N GLU A 193 14.51 -10.12 -28.90
CA GLU A 193 14.71 -8.69 -29.19
C GLU A 193 13.37 -7.94 -29.30
N GLU A 194 12.37 -8.51 -29.99
CA GLU A 194 11.02 -7.96 -30.08
C GLU A 194 10.36 -7.83 -28.69
N LYS A 195 10.48 -8.86 -27.84
CA LYS A 195 10.00 -8.81 -26.44
C LYS A 195 10.76 -7.80 -25.58
N MET A 196 12.06 -7.65 -25.79
CA MET A 196 12.87 -6.66 -25.08
C MET A 196 12.48 -5.22 -25.46
N VAL A 197 12.09 -4.97 -26.71
CA VAL A 197 11.53 -3.67 -27.12
C VAL A 197 10.20 -3.39 -26.44
N SER A 198 9.27 -4.35 -26.38
CA SER A 198 7.99 -4.19 -25.65
C SER A 198 8.21 -3.83 -24.18
N LEU A 199 9.05 -4.60 -23.48
CA LEU A 199 9.35 -4.36 -22.07
C LEU A 199 10.07 -3.03 -21.80
N LEU A 200 10.89 -2.55 -22.75
CA LEU A 200 11.51 -1.22 -22.66
C LEU A 200 10.49 -0.11 -22.87
N GLN A 201 9.52 -0.29 -23.77
CA GLN A 201 8.43 0.67 -23.97
C GLN A 201 7.50 0.71 -22.74
N GLU A 202 6.99 -0.44 -22.28
CA GLU A 202 6.15 -0.57 -21.08
C GLU A 202 6.82 0.08 -19.86
N LYS A 203 8.13 -0.11 -19.68
CA LYS A 203 8.91 0.51 -18.60
C LYS A 203 8.99 2.04 -18.75
N ASN A 204 9.14 2.56 -19.95
CA ASN A 204 9.18 4.01 -20.18
C ASN A 204 7.79 4.65 -19.99
N ASP A 205 6.73 4.00 -20.45
CA ASP A 205 5.35 4.46 -20.30
C ASP A 205 4.94 4.48 -18.81
N LEU A 206 5.29 3.44 -18.05
CA LEU A 206 5.13 3.42 -16.58
C LEU A 206 5.98 4.48 -15.88
N GLN A 207 7.21 4.75 -16.34
CA GLN A 207 8.06 5.80 -15.77
C GLN A 207 7.47 7.20 -16.01
N LEU A 208 6.83 7.44 -17.16
CA LEU A 208 6.09 8.68 -17.44
C LEU A 208 4.83 8.80 -16.59
N GLN A 209 4.07 7.71 -16.39
CA GLN A 209 2.91 7.70 -15.50
C GLN A 209 3.29 8.00 -14.05
N VAL A 210 4.35 7.37 -13.54
CA VAL A 210 4.85 7.62 -12.16
C VAL A 210 5.29 9.08 -11.98
N GLN A 211 5.92 9.70 -12.98
CA GLN A 211 6.25 11.13 -12.91
C GLN A 211 4.98 11.99 -12.86
N ALA A 212 4.00 11.74 -13.74
CA ALA A 212 2.75 12.50 -13.77
C ALA A 212 1.92 12.34 -12.48
N GLU A 213 1.92 11.15 -11.87
CA GLU A 213 1.27 10.92 -10.57
C GLU A 213 2.03 11.59 -9.41
N ALA A 214 3.37 11.66 -9.47
CA ALA A 214 4.18 12.39 -8.48
C ALA A 214 3.97 13.92 -8.58
N ASP A 215 3.93 14.46 -9.80
CA ASP A 215 3.66 15.89 -10.04
C ASP A 215 2.23 16.24 -9.57
N ALA A 216 1.24 15.41 -9.90
CA ALA A 216 -0.14 15.59 -9.44
C ALA A 216 -0.33 15.42 -7.91
N LEU A 217 0.53 14.62 -7.26
CA LEU A 217 0.60 14.52 -5.80
C LEU A 217 1.18 15.80 -5.19
N ALA A 218 2.27 16.35 -5.74
CA ALA A 218 2.83 17.62 -5.27
C ALA A 218 1.81 18.78 -5.40
N ASP A 219 1.09 18.85 -6.51
CA ASP A 219 -0.03 19.79 -6.70
C ASP A 219 -1.14 19.59 -5.65
N ALA A 220 -1.38 18.36 -5.19
CA ALA A 220 -2.37 18.06 -4.14
C ALA A 220 -1.86 18.41 -2.74
N GLU A 221 -0.58 18.15 -2.46
CA GLU A 221 0.08 18.53 -1.21
C GLU A 221 0.12 20.05 -1.05
N GLU A 222 0.50 20.83 -2.07
CA GLU A 222 0.52 22.29 -1.96
C GLU A 222 -0.88 22.86 -1.69
N ARG A 223 -1.93 22.33 -2.36
CA ARG A 223 -3.32 22.72 -2.09
C ARG A 223 -3.76 22.36 -0.66
N CYS A 224 -3.35 21.22 -0.13
CA CYS A 224 -3.60 20.87 1.28
C CYS A 224 -2.88 21.83 2.22
N ASP A 225 -1.63 22.19 1.92
CA ASP A 225 -0.81 23.11 2.72
C ASP A 225 -1.38 24.55 2.72
N GLN A 226 -1.87 25.03 1.57
CA GLN A 226 -2.62 26.28 1.43
C GLN A 226 -3.94 26.25 2.24
N LEU A 227 -4.68 25.15 2.21
CA LEU A 227 -5.90 24.97 3.01
C LEU A 227 -5.61 24.93 4.51
N ILE A 228 -4.51 24.29 4.95
CA ILE A 228 -4.09 24.27 6.36
C ILE A 228 -3.73 25.69 6.82
N LYS A 229 -2.95 26.45 6.04
CA LYS A 229 -2.62 27.86 6.33
C LYS A 229 -3.88 28.73 6.43
N THR A 230 -4.84 28.53 5.52
CA THR A 230 -6.12 29.23 5.53
C THR A 230 -6.98 28.85 6.73
N LYS A 231 -7.02 27.56 7.10
CA LYS A 231 -7.74 27.05 8.27
C LYS A 231 -7.22 27.72 9.55
N ILE A 232 -5.90 27.77 9.76
CA ILE A 232 -5.29 28.40 10.94
C ILE A 232 -5.67 29.90 11.03
N GLN A 233 -5.69 30.61 9.90
CA GLN A 233 -6.14 32.01 9.87
C GLN A 233 -7.64 32.18 10.19
N LEU A 234 -8.48 31.23 9.77
CA LEU A 234 -9.91 31.23 10.09
C LEU A 234 -10.16 30.87 11.56
N GLU A 235 -9.46 29.89 12.13
CA GLU A 235 -9.54 29.54 13.55
C GLU A 235 -9.10 30.70 14.44
N ALA A 236 -8.04 31.43 14.06
CA ALA A 236 -7.62 32.66 14.75
C ALA A 236 -8.70 33.76 14.70
N LYS A 237 -9.32 33.99 13.54
CA LYS A 237 -10.41 34.97 13.39
C LYS A 237 -11.68 34.58 14.14
N VAL A 238 -12.03 33.29 14.18
CA VAL A 238 -13.15 32.80 14.98
C VAL A 238 -12.90 33.12 16.45
N LYS A 239 -11.68 32.82 16.96
CA LYS A 239 -11.31 33.14 18.34
C LYS A 239 -11.38 34.65 18.65
N GLU A 240 -10.83 35.50 17.78
CA GLU A 240 -10.90 36.97 17.91
C GLU A 240 -12.36 37.48 17.96
N VAL A 241 -13.22 36.95 17.09
CA VAL A 241 -14.65 37.34 17.05
C VAL A 241 -15.44 36.78 18.24
N THR A 242 -15.09 35.59 18.76
CA THR A 242 -15.70 35.05 19.99
C THR A 242 -15.31 35.86 21.22
N GLU A 243 -14.01 36.12 21.43
CA GLU A 243 -13.53 36.92 22.57
C GLU A 243 -14.17 38.32 22.56
N ARG A 244 -14.26 38.96 21.39
CA ARG A 244 -14.96 40.24 21.26
C ARG A 244 -16.48 40.15 21.46
N ALA A 245 -17.12 39.04 21.11
CA ALA A 245 -18.55 38.87 21.37
C ALA A 245 -18.82 38.68 22.88
N GLU A 246 -17.91 38.03 23.60
CA GLU A 246 -17.95 37.91 25.06
C GLU A 246 -17.77 39.28 25.74
N ASP A 247 -16.80 40.10 25.29
CA ASP A 247 -16.62 41.49 25.75
C ASP A 247 -17.90 42.34 25.56
N GLU A 248 -18.51 42.29 24.37
CA GLU A 248 -19.72 43.09 24.05
C GLU A 248 -20.96 42.56 24.79
N GLU A 249 -21.02 41.26 25.14
CA GLU A 249 -22.05 40.72 26.05
C GLU A 249 -21.87 41.21 27.49
N GLU A 250 -20.64 41.27 28.02
CA GLU A 250 -20.37 41.82 29.36
C GLU A 250 -20.74 43.32 29.42
N ILE A 251 -20.34 44.11 28.41
CA ILE A 251 -20.70 45.54 28.30
C ILE A 251 -22.23 45.71 28.22
N ASN A 252 -22.93 44.86 27.47
CA ASN A 252 -24.39 44.91 27.37
C ASN A 252 -25.08 44.53 28.70
N ALA A 253 -24.52 43.57 29.45
CA ALA A 253 -24.99 43.22 30.80
C ALA A 253 -24.76 44.38 31.79
N GLU A 254 -23.59 45.03 31.76
CA GLU A 254 -23.33 46.26 32.54
C GLU A 254 -24.30 47.39 32.19
N LEU A 255 -24.51 47.66 30.90
CA LEU A 255 -25.40 48.71 30.42
C LEU A 255 -26.85 48.42 30.82
N THR A 256 -27.29 47.16 30.76
CA THR A 256 -28.61 46.74 31.23
C THR A 256 -28.76 46.94 32.74
N ALA A 257 -27.73 46.62 33.54
CA ALA A 257 -27.74 46.85 34.98
C ALA A 257 -27.71 48.34 35.35
N LYS A 258 -26.94 49.16 34.62
CA LYS A 258 -26.91 50.63 34.77
C LYS A 258 -28.23 51.27 34.36
N LYS A 259 -28.82 50.82 33.23
CA LYS A 259 -30.15 51.23 32.75
C LYS A 259 -31.22 50.96 33.81
N ARG A 260 -31.24 49.75 34.39
CA ARG A 260 -32.22 49.41 35.44
C ARG A 260 -32.14 50.35 36.63
N LYS A 261 -30.93 50.62 37.16
CA LYS A 261 -30.74 51.59 38.25
C LYS A 261 -31.24 52.99 37.90
N LEU A 262 -30.97 53.48 36.69
CA LEU A 262 -31.44 54.78 36.23
C LEU A 262 -32.97 54.81 36.05
N GLU A 263 -33.59 53.69 35.65
CA GLU A 263 -35.05 53.55 35.60
C GLU A 263 -35.67 53.50 37.01
N ASP A 264 -35.03 52.81 37.96
CA ASP A 264 -35.42 52.80 39.38
C ASP A 264 -35.33 54.24 39.95
N GLU A 265 -34.19 54.93 39.81
CA GLU A 265 -33.97 56.33 40.22
C GLU A 265 -34.97 57.30 39.57
N CYS A 266 -35.27 57.13 38.27
CA CYS A 266 -36.28 57.93 37.58
C CYS A 266 -37.73 57.61 38.02
N SER A 267 -37.99 56.43 38.58
CA SER A 267 -39.30 56.09 39.16
C SER A 267 -39.49 56.74 40.53
N GLU A 268 -38.43 56.77 41.35
CA GLU A 268 -38.43 57.41 42.67
C GLU A 268 -38.55 58.94 42.53
N LEU A 269 -37.75 59.56 41.65
CA LEU A 269 -37.86 61.00 41.39
C LEU A 269 -39.22 61.44 40.82
N LYS A 270 -39.95 60.56 40.11
CA LYS A 270 -41.33 60.83 39.69
C LYS A 270 -42.31 60.77 40.86
N LYS A 271 -42.19 59.75 41.72
CA LYS A 271 -43.01 59.61 42.92
C LYS A 271 -42.83 60.81 43.86
N ASP A 272 -41.58 61.26 44.05
CA ASP A 272 -41.26 62.49 44.79
C ASP A 272 -41.88 63.74 44.16
N ILE A 273 -41.90 63.87 42.83
CA ILE A 273 -42.57 64.99 42.13
C ILE A 273 -44.09 64.92 42.34
N ASP A 274 -44.72 63.76 42.14
CA ASP A 274 -46.17 63.59 42.31
C ASP A 274 -46.62 63.90 43.77
N ASP A 275 -45.86 63.42 44.77
CA ASP A 275 -46.12 63.72 46.19
C ASP A 275 -45.85 65.20 46.54
N LEU A 276 -44.88 65.85 45.88
CA LEU A 276 -44.65 67.30 46.00
C LEU A 276 -45.76 68.12 45.33
N GLU A 277 -46.29 67.72 44.18
CA GLU A 277 -47.44 68.37 43.53
C GLU A 277 -48.72 68.22 44.37
N LEU A 278 -48.98 67.05 44.94
CA LEU A 278 -50.06 66.83 45.90
C LEU A 278 -49.90 67.71 47.15
N THR A 279 -48.67 67.88 47.64
CA THR A 279 -48.37 68.75 48.78
C THR A 279 -48.54 70.23 48.41
N LEU A 280 -48.12 70.65 47.22
CA LEU A 280 -48.31 72.01 46.70
C LEU A 280 -49.80 72.34 46.58
N ALA A 281 -50.60 71.47 45.95
CA ALA A 281 -52.04 71.67 45.79
C ALA A 281 -52.78 71.73 47.15
N LYS A 282 -52.30 71.00 48.16
CA LYS A 282 -52.80 71.11 49.54
C LYS A 282 -52.46 72.47 50.17
N VAL A 283 -51.22 72.94 50.01
CA VAL A 283 -50.78 74.26 50.49
C VAL A 283 -51.50 75.40 49.77
N GLU A 284 -51.76 75.29 48.47
CA GLU A 284 -52.57 76.28 47.72
C GLU A 284 -54.02 76.31 48.20
N LYS A 285 -54.61 75.17 48.54
CA LYS A 285 -55.95 75.09 49.12
C LYS A 285 -56.01 75.71 50.52
N GLU A 286 -54.98 75.52 51.34
CA GLU A 286 -54.82 76.14 52.66
C GLU A 286 -54.56 77.66 52.55
N LYS A 287 -53.79 78.09 51.54
CA LYS A 287 -53.63 79.50 51.15
C LYS A 287 -54.96 80.13 50.74
N HIS A 288 -55.75 79.50 49.87
CA HIS A 288 -57.08 80.01 49.52
C HIS A 288 -58.05 80.04 50.71
N ALA A 289 -57.97 79.08 51.64
CA ALA A 289 -58.76 79.12 52.87
C ALA A 289 -58.36 80.28 53.79
N THR A 290 -57.07 80.62 53.87
CA THR A 290 -56.57 81.75 54.67
C THR A 290 -56.80 83.10 53.98
N GLU A 291 -56.67 83.21 52.66
CA GLU A 291 -57.06 84.39 51.86
C GLU A 291 -58.56 84.72 52.04
N ASN A 292 -59.44 83.71 52.04
CA ASN A 292 -60.86 83.92 52.31
C ASN A 292 -61.13 84.37 53.76
N LYS A 293 -60.40 83.84 54.76
CA LYS A 293 -60.47 84.37 56.14
C LYS A 293 -60.04 85.83 56.21
N VAL A 294 -58.93 86.20 55.57
CA VAL A 294 -58.43 87.59 55.51
C VAL A 294 -59.46 88.50 54.84
N LYS A 295 -60.10 88.05 53.74
CA LYS A 295 -61.14 88.82 53.05
C LYS A 295 -62.34 89.10 53.96
N ASN A 296 -62.87 88.10 54.65
CA ASN A 296 -63.97 88.27 55.59
C ASN A 296 -63.62 89.24 56.73
N LEU A 297 -62.43 89.10 57.33
CA LEU A 297 -61.94 90.02 58.37
C LEU A 297 -61.75 91.46 57.87
N THR A 298 -61.43 91.64 56.58
CA THR A 298 -61.33 92.96 55.93
C THR A 298 -62.73 93.58 55.72
N GLU A 299 -63.73 92.77 55.39
CA GLU A 299 -65.13 93.20 55.28
C GLU A 299 -65.73 93.54 56.66
N GLU A 300 -65.34 92.83 57.73
CA GLU A 300 -65.68 93.19 59.11
C GLU A 300 -65.02 94.49 59.59
N MET A 301 -63.74 94.73 59.24
CA MET A 301 -63.08 96.02 59.51
C MET A 301 -63.84 97.21 58.89
N ALA A 302 -64.29 97.08 57.64
CA ALA A 302 -65.04 98.15 56.98
C ALA A 302 -66.37 98.50 57.68
N ALA A 303 -67.04 97.50 58.28
CA ALA A 303 -68.26 97.71 59.07
C ALA A 303 -67.98 98.40 60.42
N LEU A 304 -66.81 98.15 61.02
CA LEU A 304 -66.36 98.84 62.23
C LEU A 304 -66.02 100.32 61.94
N ASP A 305 -65.36 100.62 60.82
CA ASP A 305 -65.08 102.00 60.41
C ASP A 305 -66.37 102.82 60.14
N GLU A 306 -67.39 102.21 59.53
CA GLU A 306 -68.72 102.83 59.39
C GLU A 306 -69.38 103.16 60.75
N THR A 307 -69.10 102.35 61.77
CA THR A 307 -69.62 102.53 63.13
C THR A 307 -68.89 103.67 63.85
N ILE A 308 -67.57 103.78 63.68
CA ILE A 308 -66.75 104.90 64.19
C ILE A 308 -67.17 106.23 63.56
N ALA A 309 -67.50 106.23 62.27
CA ALA A 309 -67.98 107.42 61.55
C ALA A 309 -69.32 107.97 62.11
N LYS A 310 -70.21 107.11 62.61
CA LYS A 310 -71.47 107.52 63.26
C LYS A 310 -71.22 108.17 64.63
N LEU A 311 -70.48 107.50 65.52
CA LEU A 311 -70.19 107.98 66.88
C LEU A 311 -69.42 109.32 66.88
N THR A 312 -68.54 109.52 65.90
CA THR A 312 -67.77 110.78 65.73
C THR A 312 -68.68 111.98 65.42
N LYS A 313 -69.87 111.74 64.87
CA LYS A 313 -70.82 112.78 64.46
C LYS A 313 -71.72 113.24 65.62
N GLU A 314 -72.11 112.34 66.51
CA GLU A 314 -72.92 112.67 67.70
C GLU A 314 -72.10 113.42 68.76
N LYS A 315 -70.83 113.03 68.97
CA LYS A 315 -69.92 113.67 69.94
C LYS A 315 -69.80 115.20 69.73
N LYS A 316 -69.90 115.68 68.49
CA LYS A 316 -69.74 117.11 68.17
C LYS A 316 -70.99 117.95 68.49
N ALA A 317 -72.17 117.34 68.61
CA ALA A 317 -73.42 118.06 68.91
C ALA A 317 -73.60 118.37 70.41
N LEU A 318 -72.95 117.63 71.31
CA LEU A 318 -73.06 117.83 72.76
C LEU A 318 -72.04 118.80 73.37
N GLN A 319 -70.94 119.12 72.69
CA GLN A 319 -69.87 119.96 73.27
C GLN A 319 -70.16 121.47 73.30
N GLU A 320 -71.09 121.97 72.49
CA GLU A 320 -71.38 123.41 72.39
C GLU A 320 -72.44 123.90 73.41
N ALA A 321 -73.07 123.00 74.17
CA ALA A 321 -74.14 123.32 75.12
C ALA A 321 -73.71 123.42 76.60
N HIS A 322 -72.47 123.04 76.95
CA HIS A 322 -72.07 122.84 78.35
C HIS A 322 -71.20 123.97 78.94
N GLN A 323 -70.47 124.72 78.11
CA GLN A 323 -69.36 125.59 78.57
C GLN A 323 -69.81 126.97 79.11
N GLN A 324 -71.11 127.21 79.27
CA GLN A 324 -71.67 128.48 79.76
C GLN A 324 -72.18 128.42 81.21
N THR A 325 -71.98 127.29 81.90
CA THR A 325 -72.74 126.94 83.13
C THR A 325 -71.89 126.37 84.28
N LEU A 326 -70.55 126.49 84.23
CA LEU A 326 -69.65 125.90 85.24
C LEU A 326 -68.49 126.80 85.74
N ASP A 327 -68.54 128.12 85.48
CA ASP A 327 -67.63 129.07 86.12
C ASP A 327 -68.11 129.50 87.53
N ASP A 328 -69.39 129.29 87.87
CA ASP A 328 -70.05 129.74 89.12
C ASP A 328 -70.32 128.61 90.14
N LEU A 329 -69.38 127.66 90.32
CA LEU A 329 -69.31 126.90 91.58
C LEU A 329 -67.86 126.64 92.04
N GLN A 330 -67.08 127.71 92.01
CA GLN A 330 -65.80 127.83 92.70
C GLN A 330 -66.00 127.72 94.23
N ALA A 331 -65.21 126.85 94.86
CA ALA A 331 -64.92 126.79 96.30
C ALA A 331 -66.10 126.64 97.30
N GLU A 332 -66.50 125.39 97.56
CA GLU A 332 -66.77 124.77 98.89
C GLU A 332 -66.73 123.23 98.67
N GLU A 333 -66.11 122.36 99.46
CA GLU A 333 -64.89 122.40 100.29
C GLU A 333 -64.08 121.15 99.86
N ASP A 334 -62.77 121.11 99.64
CA ASP A 334 -61.62 121.54 100.44
C ASP A 334 -61.26 120.60 101.62
N LYS A 335 -59.96 120.23 101.68
CA LYS A 335 -59.22 119.53 102.76
C LYS A 335 -59.45 118.02 103.01
N VAL A 336 -58.37 117.41 103.54
CA VAL A 336 -58.26 116.10 104.23
C VAL A 336 -58.34 114.82 103.38
N ASN A 337 -57.30 113.98 103.27
CA ASN A 337 -55.86 114.26 103.48
C ASN A 337 -54.94 113.23 102.80
N THR A 338 -53.65 113.55 102.80
CA THR A 338 -52.52 112.68 102.49
C THR A 338 -52.58 111.26 103.07
N LEU A 339 -52.14 110.26 102.30
CA LEU A 339 -50.84 109.59 102.45
C LEU A 339 -50.52 108.82 101.14
N THR A 340 -49.31 108.66 100.60
CA THR A 340 -48.01 109.37 100.59
C THR A 340 -46.94 108.36 100.14
N LYS A 341 -46.32 108.62 98.97
CA LYS A 341 -44.98 108.16 98.52
C LYS A 341 -44.71 106.67 98.20
N ALA A 342 -43.64 106.52 97.40
CA ALA A 342 -42.88 105.33 97.00
C ALA A 342 -43.60 104.34 96.05
N LYS A 343 -43.15 103.99 94.82
CA LYS A 343 -41.85 104.00 94.09
C LYS A 343 -41.17 102.61 94.03
N THR A 344 -41.05 102.09 92.80
CA THR A 344 -40.15 101.03 92.31
C THR A 344 -40.32 99.57 92.78
N LYS A 345 -40.90 98.77 91.85
CA LYS A 345 -40.19 97.72 91.07
C LYS A 345 -40.15 96.26 91.61
N LEU A 346 -40.91 95.38 90.92
CA LEU A 346 -40.80 93.90 90.82
C LEU A 346 -41.16 93.09 92.11
N GLU A 347 -41.54 91.81 92.09
CA GLU A 347 -41.70 90.81 90.99
C GLU A 347 -42.68 89.67 91.42
N GLN A 348 -43.46 89.10 90.48
CA GLN A 348 -44.05 87.72 90.52
C GLN A 348 -44.98 87.39 91.74
N GLN A 349 -45.75 86.29 91.88
CA GLN A 349 -46.15 85.05 91.13
C GLN A 349 -47.46 84.52 91.83
N VAL A 350 -48.31 83.56 91.38
CA VAL A 350 -48.49 82.70 90.18
C VAL A 350 -49.95 82.13 90.18
N ASP A 351 -50.46 81.64 89.03
CA ASP A 351 -51.62 80.71 88.81
C ASP A 351 -53.03 81.06 89.40
N ASP A 352 -54.17 80.42 89.05
CA ASP A 352 -54.43 79.21 88.24
C ASP A 352 -55.81 79.22 87.49
N ALA A 353 -56.02 78.21 86.65
CA ALA A 353 -57.04 77.99 85.62
C ALA A 353 -58.54 78.07 85.99
N ARG A 354 -59.35 78.52 85.01
CA ARG A 354 -60.46 77.73 84.42
C ARG A 354 -61.04 78.30 83.12
N ILE A 355 -61.54 77.39 82.27
CA ILE A 355 -62.14 77.59 80.92
C ILE A 355 -61.10 77.61 79.77
N GLU A 356 -60.39 76.50 79.60
CA GLU A 356 -59.56 76.19 78.41
C GLU A 356 -59.50 74.67 78.14
N GLU A 357 -60.53 73.91 78.55
CA GLU A 357 -60.41 72.45 78.81
C GLU A 357 -61.55 71.61 78.18
N LEU A 358 -62.25 72.11 77.14
CA LEU A 358 -63.34 71.38 76.46
C LEU A 358 -63.40 71.52 74.92
N GLU A 359 -62.46 72.22 74.28
CA GLU A 359 -62.43 72.33 72.80
C GLU A 359 -61.16 71.75 72.14
N GLU A 360 -60.03 71.61 72.84
CA GLU A 360 -58.81 70.99 72.26
C GLU A 360 -58.91 69.46 72.08
N GLU A 361 -59.62 68.75 72.96
CA GLU A 361 -59.62 67.27 73.00
C GLU A 361 -60.29 66.64 71.76
N ILE A 362 -61.25 67.33 71.14
CA ILE A 362 -61.94 66.85 69.92
C ILE A 362 -61.06 66.96 68.67
N GLU A 363 -60.23 68.00 68.57
CA GLU A 363 -59.45 68.26 67.36
C GLU A 363 -58.08 67.53 67.40
N ALA A 364 -57.56 67.24 68.60
CA ALA A 364 -56.47 66.29 68.80
C ALA A 364 -56.86 64.86 68.36
N GLU A 365 -58.02 64.36 68.81
CA GLU A 365 -58.52 63.02 68.47
C GLU A 365 -58.74 62.87 66.95
N ARG A 366 -59.31 63.88 66.30
CA ARG A 366 -59.51 63.90 64.84
C ARG A 366 -58.21 63.91 64.05
N THR A 367 -57.25 64.76 64.43
CA THR A 367 -55.96 64.84 63.72
C THR A 367 -55.09 63.60 63.96
N SER A 368 -55.19 62.96 65.14
CA SER A 368 -54.58 61.65 65.43
C SER A 368 -55.18 60.55 64.54
N ARG A 369 -56.51 60.40 64.54
CA ARG A 369 -57.21 59.36 63.76
C ARG A 369 -57.02 59.52 62.26
N ALA A 370 -56.98 60.75 61.74
CA ALA A 370 -56.72 61.01 60.33
C ALA A 370 -55.29 60.61 59.91
N LYS A 371 -54.28 60.84 60.77
CA LYS A 371 -52.90 60.37 60.54
C LYS A 371 -52.82 58.83 60.58
N ALA A 372 -53.53 58.19 61.51
CA ALA A 372 -53.57 56.73 61.61
C ALA A 372 -54.27 56.07 60.41
N GLU A 373 -55.40 56.61 59.94
CA GLU A 373 -56.04 56.16 58.69
C GLU A 373 -55.13 56.35 57.48
N LYS A 374 -54.49 57.53 57.33
CA LYS A 374 -53.57 57.78 56.20
C LYS A 374 -52.38 56.83 56.23
N HIS A 375 -51.66 56.71 57.35
CA HIS A 375 -50.52 55.80 57.44
C HIS A 375 -50.91 54.33 57.23
N ARG A 376 -52.13 53.90 57.63
CA ARG A 376 -52.59 52.53 57.32
C ARG A 376 -52.87 52.34 55.83
N ALA A 377 -53.37 53.36 55.13
CA ALA A 377 -53.56 53.32 53.67
C ALA A 377 -52.21 53.40 52.93
N ASP A 378 -51.32 54.31 53.34
CA ASP A 378 -49.95 54.47 52.82
C ASP A 378 -49.18 53.13 52.95
N LEU A 379 -49.13 52.54 54.15
CA LEU A 379 -48.47 51.26 54.41
C LEU A 379 -49.10 50.08 53.65
N SER A 380 -50.41 50.10 53.41
CA SER A 380 -51.07 49.06 52.59
C SER A 380 -50.68 49.19 51.12
N ARG A 381 -50.57 50.42 50.61
CA ARG A 381 -50.13 50.71 49.25
C ARG A 381 -48.65 50.40 49.05
N GLU A 382 -47.82 50.67 50.05
CA GLU A 382 -46.41 50.25 50.08
C GLU A 382 -46.27 48.72 50.11
N LEU A 383 -47.12 48.01 50.87
CA LEU A 383 -47.15 46.55 50.86
C LEU A 383 -47.52 45.96 49.50
N GLU A 384 -48.45 46.58 48.77
CA GLU A 384 -48.80 46.18 47.39
C GLU A 384 -47.69 46.56 46.39
N GLU A 385 -47.13 47.78 46.42
CA GLU A 385 -45.97 48.16 45.59
C GLU A 385 -44.75 47.24 45.82
N ILE A 386 -44.48 46.86 47.08
CA ILE A 386 -43.40 45.92 47.44
C ILE A 386 -43.74 44.49 46.99
N SER A 387 -45.02 44.08 47.02
CA SER A 387 -45.44 42.75 46.56
C SER A 387 -45.34 42.61 45.05
N GLU A 388 -45.80 43.61 44.27
CA GLU A 388 -45.63 43.62 42.81
C GLU A 388 -44.14 43.67 42.43
N ARG A 389 -43.34 44.55 43.06
CA ARG A 389 -41.88 44.58 42.83
C ARG A 389 -41.19 43.25 43.18
N LEU A 390 -41.67 42.53 44.21
CA LEU A 390 -41.14 41.22 44.59
C LEU A 390 -41.56 40.13 43.58
N GLU A 391 -42.78 40.17 43.05
CA GLU A 391 -43.27 39.21 42.06
C GLU A 391 -42.63 39.45 40.67
N GLU A 392 -42.46 40.70 40.24
CA GLU A 392 -41.65 41.04 39.05
C GLU A 392 -40.18 40.63 39.21
N ALA A 393 -39.56 40.89 40.37
CA ALA A 393 -38.19 40.46 40.64
C ALA A 393 -38.05 38.93 40.63
N GLY A 394 -39.05 38.22 41.19
CA GLY A 394 -39.16 36.77 41.12
C GLY A 394 -39.29 36.25 39.70
N GLY A 395 -40.16 36.85 38.88
CA GLY A 395 -40.34 36.53 37.46
C GLY A 395 -39.07 36.76 36.64
N ALA A 396 -38.41 37.90 36.82
CA ALA A 396 -37.13 38.22 36.17
C ALA A 396 -36.01 37.25 36.58
N THR A 397 -35.93 36.87 37.86
CA THR A 397 -34.97 35.87 38.33
C THR A 397 -35.27 34.48 37.80
N ALA A 398 -36.55 34.08 37.71
CA ALA A 398 -36.96 32.82 37.10
C ALA A 398 -36.58 32.74 35.60
N ALA A 399 -36.86 33.80 34.85
CA ALA A 399 -36.48 33.91 33.45
C ALA A 399 -34.95 33.86 33.25
N GLN A 400 -34.17 34.54 34.10
CA GLN A 400 -32.71 34.49 34.05
C GLN A 400 -32.17 33.08 34.39
N ILE A 401 -32.77 32.38 35.36
CA ILE A 401 -32.42 31.00 35.70
C ILE A 401 -32.74 30.05 34.52
N GLU A 402 -33.86 30.25 33.82
CA GLU A 402 -34.22 29.43 32.66
C GLU A 402 -33.35 29.72 31.42
N MET A 403 -32.98 30.99 31.19
CA MET A 403 -31.98 31.37 30.18
C MET A 403 -30.60 30.79 30.49
N ASN A 404 -30.14 30.85 31.74
CA ASN A 404 -28.88 30.25 32.15
C ASN A 404 -28.92 28.72 32.01
N LYS A 405 -30.04 28.05 32.32
CA LYS A 405 -30.22 26.61 32.05
C LYS A 405 -30.15 26.28 30.55
N LYS A 406 -30.68 27.15 29.67
CA LYS A 406 -30.49 27.01 28.21
C LYS A 406 -29.03 27.16 27.81
N ARG A 407 -28.34 28.22 28.24
CA ARG A 407 -26.91 28.43 27.96
C ARG A 407 -26.05 27.25 28.45
N GLU A 408 -26.29 26.77 29.67
CA GLU A 408 -25.61 25.60 30.22
C GLU A 408 -25.89 24.33 29.39
N ALA A 409 -27.13 24.11 28.95
CA ALA A 409 -27.49 22.97 28.11
C ALA A 409 -26.89 23.06 26.68
N GLU A 410 -26.81 24.26 26.12
CA GLU A 410 -26.19 24.54 24.81
C GLU A 410 -24.66 24.41 24.89
N PHE A 411 -24.03 24.87 25.97
CA PHE A 411 -22.60 24.68 26.24
C PHE A 411 -22.26 23.20 26.47
N GLN A 412 -23.07 22.49 27.25
CA GLN A 412 -23.02 21.03 27.41
C GLN A 412 -23.15 20.28 26.09
N LYS A 413 -24.00 20.77 25.16
CA LYS A 413 -24.13 20.19 23.82
C LYS A 413 -22.90 20.50 22.96
N MET A 414 -22.53 21.77 22.82
CA MET A 414 -21.34 22.22 22.07
C MET A 414 -20.07 21.46 22.49
N ARG A 415 -19.91 21.20 23.79
CA ARG A 415 -18.80 20.43 24.32
C ARG A 415 -18.82 18.95 23.90
N ARG A 416 -19.99 18.30 23.88
CA ARG A 416 -20.12 16.92 23.37
C ARG A 416 -19.93 16.85 21.86
N ASP A 417 -20.51 17.79 21.13
CA ASP A 417 -20.34 17.91 19.67
C ASP A 417 -18.84 18.11 19.32
N LEU A 418 -18.10 18.87 20.12
CA LEU A 418 -16.64 19.04 20.00
C LEU A 418 -15.86 17.78 20.39
N GLU A 419 -16.20 17.11 21.50
CA GLU A 419 -15.56 15.86 21.93
C GLU A 419 -15.79 14.73 20.91
N GLU A 420 -17.00 14.61 20.34
CA GLU A 420 -17.33 13.65 19.28
C GLU A 420 -16.62 13.97 17.95
N ALA A 421 -16.62 15.24 17.52
CA ALA A 421 -15.85 15.68 16.35
C ALA A 421 -14.35 15.42 16.51
N THR A 422 -13.80 15.60 17.72
CA THR A 422 -12.39 15.31 18.03
C THR A 422 -12.10 13.82 17.92
N LEU A 423 -12.95 12.98 18.54
CA LEU A 423 -12.86 11.51 18.45
C LEU A 423 -12.95 11.01 17.00
N GLN A 424 -13.82 11.62 16.18
CA GLN A 424 -13.98 11.29 14.78
C GLN A 424 -12.78 11.75 13.92
N HIS A 425 -12.16 12.87 14.27
CA HIS A 425 -10.89 13.31 13.68
C HIS A 425 -9.71 12.40 14.05
N GLU A 426 -9.62 11.96 15.30
CA GLU A 426 -8.59 10.97 15.71
C GLU A 426 -8.80 9.61 15.04
N ALA A 427 -10.05 9.13 14.96
CA ALA A 427 -10.38 7.86 14.31
C ALA A 427 -10.06 7.88 12.80
N THR A 428 -10.34 8.98 12.10
CA THR A 428 -9.97 9.15 10.69
C THR A 428 -8.46 9.30 10.51
N ALA A 429 -7.77 10.07 11.36
CA ALA A 429 -6.31 10.19 11.34
C ALA A 429 -5.60 8.86 11.63
N ALA A 430 -6.10 8.06 12.58
CA ALA A 430 -5.59 6.71 12.87
C ALA A 430 -5.83 5.75 11.69
N THR A 431 -7.00 5.83 11.05
CA THR A 431 -7.33 5.02 9.86
C THR A 431 -6.44 5.39 8.67
N LEU A 432 -6.17 6.68 8.45
CA LEU A 432 -5.24 7.16 7.42
C LEU A 432 -3.81 6.74 7.71
N ARG A 433 -3.31 6.93 8.94
CA ARG A 433 -1.97 6.45 9.35
C ARG A 433 -1.82 4.95 9.15
N LYS A 434 -2.85 4.16 9.48
CA LYS A 434 -2.84 2.72 9.24
C LYS A 434 -2.79 2.40 7.74
N LYS A 435 -3.67 2.99 6.92
CA LYS A 435 -3.62 2.81 5.45
C LYS A 435 -2.25 3.17 4.87
N HIS A 436 -1.64 4.23 5.35
CA HIS A 436 -0.32 4.66 4.90
C HIS A 436 0.76 3.66 5.30
N ALA A 437 0.73 3.12 6.53
CA ALA A 437 1.64 2.08 6.98
C ALA A 437 1.45 0.76 6.23
N ASP A 438 0.21 0.31 6.05
CA ASP A 438 -0.15 -0.90 5.30
C ASP A 438 0.37 -0.79 3.84
N SER A 439 0.12 0.35 3.16
CA SER A 439 0.61 0.64 1.80
C SER A 439 2.15 0.73 1.72
N THR A 440 2.80 1.35 2.72
CA THR A 440 4.27 1.43 2.78
C THR A 440 4.90 0.05 2.93
N ALA A 441 4.26 -0.85 3.69
CA ALA A 441 4.70 -2.23 3.82
C ALA A 441 4.51 -3.05 2.53
N GLU A 442 3.37 -2.86 1.83
CA GLU A 442 3.08 -3.52 0.55
C GLU A 442 4.04 -3.09 -0.56
N LEU A 443 4.34 -1.78 -0.65
CA LEU A 443 5.41 -1.25 -1.51
C LEU A 443 6.80 -1.78 -1.11
N GLY A 444 7.04 -1.96 0.19
CA GLY A 444 8.23 -2.61 0.72
C GLY A 444 8.41 -4.04 0.18
N GLU A 445 7.39 -4.90 0.30
CA GLU A 445 7.43 -6.25 -0.26
C GLU A 445 7.57 -6.25 -1.79
N GLN A 446 6.99 -5.28 -2.50
CA GLN A 446 7.19 -5.15 -3.95
C GLN A 446 8.65 -4.83 -4.30
N ILE A 447 9.28 -3.88 -3.59
CA ILE A 447 10.71 -3.55 -3.77
C ILE A 447 11.58 -4.78 -3.47
N ASP A 448 11.29 -5.51 -2.39
CA ASP A 448 12.03 -6.69 -1.96
C ASP A 448 11.94 -7.86 -2.96
N ASN A 449 10.77 -8.01 -3.60
CA ASN A 449 10.55 -8.97 -4.69
C ASN A 449 11.26 -8.52 -5.97
N LEU A 450 11.19 -7.24 -6.33
CA LEU A 450 11.91 -6.68 -7.49
C LEU A 450 13.43 -6.80 -7.34
N GLN A 451 13.99 -6.60 -6.13
CA GLN A 451 15.41 -6.84 -5.86
C GLN A 451 15.79 -8.32 -6.04
N ARG A 452 14.96 -9.26 -5.54
CA ARG A 452 15.18 -10.71 -5.74
C ARG A 452 15.11 -11.12 -7.21
N VAL A 453 14.15 -10.57 -7.98
CA VAL A 453 14.05 -10.78 -9.43
C VAL A 453 15.27 -10.19 -10.14
N LYS A 454 15.70 -8.97 -9.78
CA LYS A 454 16.91 -8.33 -10.32
C LYS A 454 18.15 -9.20 -10.09
N GLN A 455 18.42 -9.65 -8.86
CA GLN A 455 19.58 -10.50 -8.55
C GLN A 455 19.56 -11.82 -9.35
N LYS A 456 18.38 -12.43 -9.53
CA LYS A 456 18.21 -13.62 -10.36
C LYS A 456 18.56 -13.34 -11.83
N LEU A 457 18.06 -12.23 -12.39
CA LEU A 457 18.36 -11.81 -13.77
C LEU A 457 19.82 -11.41 -13.97
N GLU A 458 20.46 -10.78 -12.98
CA GLU A 458 21.90 -10.47 -13.02
C GLU A 458 22.76 -11.74 -13.00
N LYS A 459 22.35 -12.76 -12.24
CA LYS A 459 23.00 -14.09 -12.27
C LYS A 459 22.79 -14.80 -13.61
N GLU A 460 21.56 -14.89 -14.10
CA GLU A 460 21.25 -15.52 -15.40
C GLU A 460 21.97 -14.80 -16.56
N LYS A 461 22.09 -13.47 -16.52
CA LYS A 461 22.89 -12.67 -17.45
C LYS A 461 24.39 -13.00 -17.36
N SER A 462 24.92 -13.27 -16.17
CA SER A 462 26.33 -13.67 -16.02
C SER A 462 26.60 -15.07 -16.56
N GLU A 463 25.67 -16.00 -16.35
CA GLU A 463 25.74 -17.38 -16.84
C GLU A 463 25.65 -17.41 -18.38
N LEU A 464 24.67 -16.72 -18.97
CA LEU A 464 24.55 -16.56 -20.42
C LEU A 464 25.77 -15.85 -21.04
N LYS A 465 26.42 -14.92 -20.33
CA LYS A 465 27.66 -14.32 -20.83
C LYS A 465 28.79 -15.34 -20.88
N MET A 466 28.95 -16.17 -19.84
CA MET A 466 29.97 -17.23 -19.84
C MET A 466 29.72 -18.24 -20.97
N GLU A 467 28.46 -18.64 -21.21
CA GLU A 467 28.10 -19.48 -22.37
C GLU A 467 28.48 -18.82 -23.71
N ILE A 468 28.27 -17.51 -23.87
CA ILE A 468 28.67 -16.77 -25.08
C ILE A 468 30.20 -16.72 -25.24
N ASP A 469 30.94 -16.44 -24.16
CA ASP A 469 32.40 -16.35 -24.18
C ASP A 469 33.03 -17.74 -24.48
N ASP A 470 32.49 -18.83 -23.91
CA ASP A 470 32.88 -20.21 -24.22
C ASP A 470 32.52 -20.62 -25.66
N LEU A 471 31.31 -20.29 -26.15
CA LEU A 471 30.91 -20.58 -27.53
C LEU A 471 31.76 -19.81 -28.55
N ALA A 472 32.14 -18.56 -28.26
CA ALA A 472 33.05 -17.78 -29.08
C ALA A 472 34.46 -18.43 -29.15
N SER A 473 34.98 -18.89 -28.01
CA SER A 473 36.26 -19.61 -27.94
C SER A 473 36.23 -20.91 -28.75
N ASN A 474 35.15 -21.69 -28.61
CA ASN A 474 34.93 -22.90 -29.41
C ASN A 474 34.82 -22.60 -30.90
N MET A 475 34.12 -21.54 -31.31
CA MET A 475 34.01 -21.14 -32.71
C MET A 475 35.37 -20.71 -33.29
N GLU A 476 36.21 -20.00 -32.54
CA GLU A 476 37.55 -19.64 -32.99
C GLU A 476 38.46 -20.88 -33.14
N SER A 477 38.34 -21.85 -32.23
CA SER A 477 39.03 -23.14 -32.29
C SER A 477 38.63 -23.95 -33.53
N VAL A 478 37.31 -24.08 -33.77
CA VAL A 478 36.76 -24.76 -34.97
C VAL A 478 37.17 -24.03 -36.26
N SER A 479 37.19 -22.70 -36.27
CA SER A 479 37.65 -21.90 -37.41
C SER A 479 39.13 -22.17 -37.74
N LYS A 480 40.01 -22.22 -36.72
CA LYS A 480 41.43 -22.58 -36.87
C LYS A 480 41.60 -24.02 -37.36
N ALA A 481 40.81 -24.97 -36.86
CA ALA A 481 40.80 -26.35 -37.33
C ALA A 481 40.37 -26.46 -38.81
N LYS A 482 39.28 -25.79 -39.19
CA LYS A 482 38.78 -25.70 -40.57
C LYS A 482 39.82 -25.12 -41.53
N ALA A 483 40.47 -24.02 -41.16
CA ALA A 483 41.52 -23.40 -41.97
C ALA A 483 42.77 -24.29 -42.15
N ASN A 484 43.05 -25.20 -41.20
CA ASN A 484 44.12 -26.18 -41.34
C ASN A 484 43.69 -27.39 -42.21
N LEU A 485 42.44 -27.84 -42.09
CA LEU A 485 41.87 -28.88 -42.95
C LEU A 485 41.80 -28.43 -44.41
N GLU A 486 41.34 -27.20 -44.69
CA GLU A 486 41.32 -26.63 -46.05
C GLU A 486 42.70 -26.58 -46.71
N LYS A 487 43.75 -26.30 -45.94
CA LYS A 487 45.15 -26.37 -46.43
C LYS A 487 45.58 -27.81 -46.72
N MET A 488 45.20 -28.75 -45.87
CA MET A 488 45.51 -30.18 -46.06
C MET A 488 44.80 -30.73 -47.30
N CYS A 489 43.52 -30.40 -47.51
CA CYS A 489 42.76 -30.80 -48.68
C CYS A 489 43.44 -30.32 -49.97
N ARG A 490 43.81 -29.03 -50.07
CA ARG A 490 44.52 -28.50 -51.25
C ARG A 490 45.84 -29.22 -51.51
N ALA A 491 46.65 -29.47 -50.48
CA ALA A 491 47.89 -30.23 -50.63
C ALA A 491 47.64 -31.68 -51.11
N LEU A 492 46.54 -32.31 -50.70
CA LEU A 492 46.14 -33.65 -51.16
C LEU A 492 45.55 -33.64 -52.58
N GLU A 493 44.92 -32.54 -53.00
CA GLU A 493 44.47 -32.30 -54.38
C GLU A 493 45.66 -32.08 -55.33
N ASP A 494 46.63 -31.24 -54.96
CA ASP A 494 47.89 -31.04 -55.70
C ASP A 494 48.63 -32.38 -55.88
N GLN A 495 48.77 -33.15 -54.79
CA GLN A 495 49.35 -34.51 -54.85
C GLN A 495 48.50 -35.51 -55.66
N LEU A 496 47.18 -35.29 -55.83
CA LEU A 496 46.39 -36.14 -56.73
C LEU A 496 46.66 -35.77 -58.19
N SER A 497 46.80 -34.48 -58.49
CA SER A 497 47.18 -33.98 -59.81
C SER A 497 48.54 -34.56 -60.24
N GLU A 498 49.56 -34.48 -59.37
CA GLU A 498 50.90 -34.98 -59.63
C GLU A 498 50.99 -36.52 -59.77
N VAL A 499 50.10 -37.26 -59.09
CA VAL A 499 50.01 -38.73 -59.26
C VAL A 499 49.30 -39.08 -60.57
N LYS A 500 48.26 -38.34 -60.97
CA LYS A 500 47.56 -38.56 -62.24
C LYS A 500 48.42 -38.29 -63.47
N THR A 501 49.23 -37.22 -63.46
CA THR A 501 50.15 -36.96 -64.59
C THR A 501 51.18 -38.07 -64.76
N LYS A 502 51.72 -38.59 -63.65
CA LYS A 502 52.62 -39.76 -63.66
C LYS A 502 51.92 -41.05 -64.08
N GLU A 503 50.65 -41.24 -63.71
CA GLU A 503 49.83 -42.37 -64.18
C GLU A 503 49.66 -42.31 -65.71
N GLU A 504 49.35 -41.15 -66.29
CA GLU A 504 49.29 -40.97 -67.74
C GLU A 504 50.63 -41.21 -68.42
N GLU A 505 51.74 -40.70 -67.88
CA GLU A 505 53.09 -40.94 -68.40
C GLU A 505 53.46 -42.43 -68.38
N HIS A 506 53.18 -43.12 -67.28
CA HIS A 506 53.38 -44.56 -67.18
C HIS A 506 52.47 -45.35 -68.13
N GLN A 507 51.22 -44.93 -68.33
CA GLN A 507 50.31 -45.59 -69.28
C GLN A 507 50.78 -45.41 -70.74
N ARG A 508 51.32 -44.23 -71.11
CA ARG A 508 51.97 -44.02 -72.42
C ARG A 508 53.17 -44.96 -72.57
N MET A 509 54.05 -45.02 -71.58
CA MET A 509 55.22 -45.91 -71.58
C MET A 509 54.85 -47.40 -71.67
N ILE A 510 53.78 -47.84 -70.99
CA ILE A 510 53.25 -49.21 -71.08
C ILE A 510 52.74 -49.51 -72.50
N ASN A 511 52.08 -48.54 -73.16
CA ASN A 511 51.61 -48.70 -74.53
C ASN A 511 52.80 -48.81 -75.50
N ASP A 512 53.82 -47.97 -75.35
CA ASP A 512 55.04 -47.99 -76.18
C ASP A 512 55.82 -49.30 -76.04
N ILE A 513 56.03 -49.78 -74.80
CA ILE A 513 56.68 -51.07 -74.51
C ILE A 513 55.85 -52.23 -75.07
N SER A 514 54.52 -52.16 -74.99
CA SER A 514 53.63 -53.18 -75.57
C SER A 514 53.72 -53.21 -77.10
N ALA A 515 53.82 -52.04 -77.76
CA ALA A 515 54.02 -51.94 -79.20
C ALA A 515 55.41 -52.45 -79.64
N GLN A 516 56.47 -52.15 -78.88
CA GLN A 516 57.81 -52.71 -79.12
C GLN A 516 57.82 -54.24 -78.98
N ARG A 517 57.23 -54.77 -77.91
CA ARG A 517 57.08 -56.22 -77.69
C ARG A 517 56.32 -56.89 -78.84
N ALA A 518 55.26 -56.27 -79.35
CA ALA A 518 54.50 -56.80 -80.49
C ALA A 518 55.38 -56.92 -81.75
N ARG A 519 56.20 -55.91 -82.06
CA ARG A 519 57.15 -55.96 -83.20
C ARG A 519 58.17 -57.08 -83.04
N LEU A 520 58.84 -57.13 -81.88
CA LEU A 520 59.83 -58.18 -81.56
C LEU A 520 59.23 -59.59 -81.62
N GLN A 521 57.95 -59.75 -81.27
CA GLN A 521 57.25 -61.02 -81.35
C GLN A 521 56.90 -61.42 -82.81
N THR A 522 56.63 -60.44 -83.69
CA THR A 522 56.53 -60.68 -85.15
C THR A 522 57.88 -61.06 -85.75
N GLU A 523 58.94 -60.29 -85.47
CA GLU A 523 60.31 -60.55 -85.92
C GLU A 523 60.79 -61.95 -85.48
N SER A 524 60.52 -62.33 -84.23
CA SER A 524 60.82 -63.68 -83.71
C SER A 524 60.06 -64.79 -84.46
N GLY A 525 58.83 -64.53 -84.93
CA GLY A 525 58.06 -65.45 -85.76
C GLY A 525 58.62 -65.58 -87.17
N GLU A 526 59.04 -64.47 -87.77
CA GLU A 526 59.72 -64.45 -89.08
C GLU A 526 61.06 -65.20 -89.03
N TYR A 527 61.86 -64.99 -87.98
CA TYR A 527 63.10 -65.75 -87.79
C TYR A 527 62.85 -67.25 -87.55
N SER A 528 61.83 -67.63 -86.75
CA SER A 528 61.46 -69.04 -86.56
C SER A 528 61.10 -69.70 -87.90
N ARG A 529 60.30 -69.03 -88.72
CA ARG A 529 59.95 -69.49 -90.07
C ARG A 529 61.18 -69.58 -90.98
N GLN A 530 62.09 -68.62 -90.93
CA GLN A 530 63.34 -68.70 -91.70
C GLN A 530 64.19 -69.90 -91.29
N VAL A 531 64.25 -70.24 -89.99
CA VAL A 531 64.92 -71.46 -89.52
C VAL A 531 64.25 -72.72 -90.08
N GLU A 532 62.93 -72.83 -90.01
CA GLU A 532 62.17 -73.95 -90.61
C GLU A 532 62.43 -74.09 -92.12
N GLU A 533 62.45 -72.98 -92.88
CA GLU A 533 62.76 -72.97 -94.31
C GLU A 533 64.23 -73.38 -94.60
N LYS A 534 65.18 -73.04 -93.71
CA LYS A 534 66.59 -73.50 -93.82
C LYS A 534 66.75 -74.98 -93.44
N ASP A 535 66.07 -75.46 -92.40
CA ASP A 535 66.13 -76.87 -91.99
C ASP A 535 65.46 -77.79 -93.02
N ALA A 536 64.39 -77.33 -93.67
CA ALA A 536 63.81 -78.00 -94.84
C ALA A 536 64.80 -78.09 -96.01
N LEU A 537 65.52 -77.00 -96.32
CA LEU A 537 66.55 -76.96 -97.35
C LEU A 537 67.76 -77.86 -97.02
N ILE A 538 68.23 -77.85 -95.76
CA ILE A 538 69.28 -78.76 -95.27
C ILE A 538 68.82 -80.22 -95.40
N SER A 539 67.57 -80.52 -95.05
CA SER A 539 66.96 -81.84 -95.20
C SER A 539 66.78 -82.27 -96.67
N GLN A 540 66.66 -81.34 -97.61
CA GLN A 540 66.67 -81.61 -99.05
C GLN A 540 68.09 -81.85 -99.57
N LEU A 541 69.05 -80.99 -99.20
CA LEU A 541 70.46 -81.11 -99.58
C LEU A 541 71.11 -82.38 -99.01
N SER A 542 70.74 -82.80 -97.80
CA SER A 542 71.21 -84.04 -97.18
C SER A 542 70.73 -85.28 -97.97
N ARG A 543 69.45 -85.31 -98.39
CA ARG A 543 68.92 -86.35 -99.28
C ARG A 543 69.60 -86.33 -100.66
N GLY A 544 69.84 -85.16 -101.23
CA GLY A 544 70.60 -85.01 -102.48
C GLY A 544 72.04 -85.53 -102.35
N LYS A 545 72.72 -85.22 -101.25
CA LYS A 545 74.06 -85.75 -100.94
C LYS A 545 74.05 -87.29 -100.84
N GLN A 546 73.06 -87.88 -100.19
CA GLN A 546 72.93 -89.35 -100.11
C GLN A 546 72.78 -89.96 -101.51
N ALA A 547 71.88 -89.42 -102.35
CA ALA A 547 71.70 -89.89 -103.72
C ALA A 547 72.98 -89.77 -104.57
N PHE A 548 73.69 -88.63 -104.52
CA PHE A 548 74.97 -88.49 -105.21
C PHE A 548 76.08 -89.39 -104.63
N THR A 549 76.03 -89.73 -103.34
CA THR A 549 76.99 -90.68 -102.75
C THR A 549 76.76 -92.09 -103.30
N GLN A 550 75.50 -92.53 -103.36
CA GLN A 550 75.12 -93.81 -103.99
C GLN A 550 75.51 -93.83 -105.47
N GLN A 551 75.27 -92.74 -106.21
CA GLN A 551 75.63 -92.64 -107.62
C GLN A 551 77.17 -92.67 -107.85
N ILE A 552 77.96 -92.14 -106.92
CA ILE A 552 79.43 -92.27 -106.92
C ILE A 552 79.87 -93.70 -106.57
N GLU A 553 79.15 -94.41 -105.71
CA GLU A 553 79.41 -95.83 -105.41
C GLU A 553 79.07 -96.73 -106.61
N GLU A 554 77.98 -96.46 -107.33
CA GLU A 554 77.64 -97.13 -108.60
C GLU A 554 78.69 -96.86 -109.69
N LEU A 555 79.11 -95.60 -109.87
CA LEU A 555 80.15 -95.24 -110.85
C LEU A 555 81.52 -95.84 -110.50
N LYS A 556 81.87 -95.96 -109.21
CA LYS A 556 83.05 -96.71 -108.79
C LYS A 556 82.93 -98.19 -109.13
N ARG A 557 81.76 -98.80 -108.92
CA ARG A 557 81.53 -100.21 -109.27
C ARG A 557 81.66 -100.45 -110.77
N HIS A 558 81.15 -99.55 -111.60
CA HIS A 558 81.36 -99.60 -113.06
C HIS A 558 82.84 -99.41 -113.45
N LEU A 559 83.59 -98.53 -112.77
CA LEU A 559 85.03 -98.38 -113.00
C LEU A 559 85.82 -99.65 -112.60
N GLU A 560 85.39 -100.36 -111.55
CA GLU A 560 85.92 -101.68 -111.15
C GLU A 560 85.49 -102.82 -112.11
N GLU A 561 84.40 -102.62 -112.86
CA GLU A 561 83.92 -103.52 -113.92
C GLU A 561 84.68 -103.30 -115.25
N GLU A 562 85.14 -102.08 -115.56
CA GLU A 562 85.94 -101.77 -116.77
C GLU A 562 87.45 -102.07 -116.67
N ILE A 563 87.95 -102.42 -115.47
CA ILE A 563 89.39 -102.70 -115.21
C ILE A 563 89.70 -104.22 -115.24
N LYS A 564 88.79 -105.05 -115.75
CA LYS A 564 88.90 -106.52 -115.85
C LYS A 564 88.81 -107.05 -117.28
#